data_AF-A0A538E9L5-F1
#
_entry.id   AF-A0A538E9L5-F1
#
_cell.length_a   1.000
_cell.length_b   1.000
_cell.length_c   1.000
_cell.angle_alpha   90.00
_cell.angle_beta   90.00
_cell.angle_gamma   90.00
#
_symmetry.space_group_name_H-M   'P 1'
#
loop_
_entity.id
_entity.type
_entity.pdbx_description
1 polymer ?
#
loop_
_entity_poly.entity_id
_entity_poly.type
_entity_poly.pdbx_seq_one_letter_code
_entity_poly.pdbx_strand_id
1 'polypeptide(L)' 'LLDAIERGESVTITRGNRPIAEIHPAHRRTGRDLRAALADVPAPDDRFESDLADALGFVTNERTDPWADA' A
#
# COMPACT_ATOMS: atom_id res chain seq x y z
N LEU A 1 -10.13 2.50 18.00
CA LEU A 1 -10.18 1.39 17.01
C LEU A 1 -8.82 1.18 16.38
N LEU A 2 -8.23 2.22 15.79
CA LEU A 2 -6.87 2.13 15.21
C LEU A 2 -5.81 1.77 16.26
N ASP A 3 -5.89 2.29 17.48
CA ASP A 3 -4.95 1.92 18.57
C ASP A 3 -4.95 0.41 18.89
N ALA A 4 -6.07 -0.30 18.68
CA ALA A 4 -6.15 -1.74 18.88
C ALA A 4 -5.41 -2.49 17.76
N ILE A 5 -5.57 -2.02 16.54
CA ILE A 5 -4.86 -2.53 15.36
C ILE A 5 -3.35 -2.26 15.48
N GLU A 6 -2.95 -1.10 15.98
CA GLU A 6 -1.53 -0.79 16.25
C GLU A 6 -0.90 -1.73 17.29
N ARG A 7 -1.71 -2.27 18.22
CA ARG A 7 -1.29 -3.29 19.20
C ARG A 7 -1.30 -4.72 18.65
N GLY A 8 -1.64 -4.92 17.38
CA GLY A 8 -1.61 -6.22 16.73
C GLY A 8 -2.97 -6.88 16.54
N GLU A 9 -4.06 -6.24 16.97
CA GLU A 9 -5.41 -6.80 16.84
C GLU A 9 -5.92 -6.67 15.39
N SER A 10 -6.72 -7.63 14.93
CA SER A 10 -7.44 -7.52 13.64
C SER A 10 -8.91 -7.24 13.90
N VAL A 11 -9.50 -6.35 13.10
CA VAL A 11 -10.90 -5.91 13.26
C VAL A 11 -11.70 -6.23 12.00
N THR A 12 -12.82 -6.92 12.15
CA THR A 12 -13.78 -7.16 11.07
C THR A 12 -14.84 -6.06 11.04
N ILE A 13 -15.03 -5.43 9.89
CA ILE A 13 -16.10 -4.44 9.66
C ILE A 13 -17.33 -5.18 9.14
N THR A 14 -18.49 -4.97 9.79
CA THR A 14 -19.77 -5.56 9.38
C THR A 14 -20.79 -4.50 8.97
N ARG A 15 -21.64 -4.79 7.97
CA ARG A 15 -22.85 -4.02 7.62
C ARG A 15 -24.05 -4.96 7.64
N GLY A 16 -25.05 -4.66 8.46
CA GLY A 16 -26.24 -5.51 8.59
C GLY A 16 -25.89 -6.94 9.04
N ASN A 17 -24.99 -7.07 10.02
CA ASN A 17 -24.46 -8.35 10.51
C ASN A 17 -23.71 -9.20 9.47
N ARG A 18 -23.36 -8.62 8.31
CA ARG A 18 -22.55 -9.26 7.27
C ARG A 18 -21.15 -8.64 7.26
N PRO A 19 -20.06 -9.43 7.31
CA PRO A 19 -18.71 -8.90 7.15
C PRO A 19 -18.51 -8.33 5.74
N ILE A 20 -17.89 -7.15 5.67
CA ILE A 20 -17.64 -6.44 4.40
C ILE A 20 -16.17 -6.06 4.20
N ALA A 21 -15.37 -6.02 5.27
CA ALA A 21 -13.94 -5.72 5.20
C ALA A 21 -13.22 -6.17 6.48
N GLU A 22 -11.90 -6.29 6.41
CA GLU A 22 -11.01 -6.54 7.54
C GLU A 22 -9.92 -5.46 7.59
N ILE A 23 -9.57 -5.04 8.80
CA ILE A 23 -8.41 -4.18 9.04
C ILE A 23 -7.42 -4.96 9.90
N HIS A 24 -6.19 -5.07 9.39
CA HIS A 24 -5.08 -5.73 10.07
C HIS A 24 -3.97 -4.72 10.41
N PRO A 25 -3.11 -5.05 11.38
CA PRO A 25 -1.88 -4.29 11.60
C PRO A 25 -1.08 -4.24 10.30
N ALA A 26 -0.57 -3.06 9.95
CA ALA A 26 0.35 -2.96 8.83
C ALA A 26 1.56 -3.85 9.10
N HIS A 27 1.85 -4.79 8.19
CA HIS A 27 3.06 -5.58 8.28
C HIS A 27 4.27 -4.64 8.28
N ARG A 28 5.02 -4.61 9.39
CA ARG A 28 6.28 -3.87 9.44
C ARG A 28 7.26 -4.54 8.50
N ARG A 29 7.38 -4.01 7.27
CA ARG A 29 8.44 -4.37 6.33
C ARG A 29 9.62 -3.44 6.60
N THR A 30 10.75 -4.03 6.90
CA THR A 30 12.03 -3.33 7.09
C THR A 30 12.80 -3.29 5.77
N GLY A 31 13.84 -2.47 5.70
CA GLY A 31 14.77 -2.49 4.56
C GLY A 31 15.43 -3.86 4.36
N ARG A 32 15.56 -4.68 5.42
CA ARG A 32 16.01 -6.08 5.30
C ARG A 32 15.00 -6.93 4.55
N ASP A 33 13.71 -6.76 4.82
CA ASP A 33 12.65 -7.50 4.13
C ASP A 33 12.59 -7.11 2.66
N LEU A 34 12.76 -5.81 2.35
CA LEU A 34 12.87 -5.34 0.97
C LEU A 34 14.09 -5.94 0.27
N ARG A 35 15.26 -5.93 0.91
CA ARG A 35 16.47 -6.55 0.35
C ARG A 35 16.27 -8.05 0.09
N ALA A 36 15.62 -8.76 0.99
CA ALA A 36 15.33 -10.18 0.81
C ALA A 36 14.37 -10.42 -0.37
N ALA A 37 13.33 -9.60 -0.53
CA ALA A 37 12.40 -9.70 -1.63
C ALA A 37 13.03 -9.41 -3.00
N LEU A 38 14.05 -8.54 -3.03
CA LEU A 38 14.77 -8.17 -4.25
C LEU A 38 15.98 -9.08 -4.56
N ALA A 39 16.28 -10.06 -3.71
CA ALA A 39 17.52 -10.86 -3.83
C ALA A 39 17.67 -11.57 -5.17
N ASP A 40 16.56 -12.06 -5.73
CA ASP A 40 16.51 -12.80 -6.99
C ASP A 40 15.97 -11.96 -8.16
N VAL A 41 15.70 -10.67 -7.92
CA VAL A 41 15.19 -9.77 -8.96
C VAL A 41 16.40 -9.19 -9.71
N PRO A 42 16.45 -9.32 -11.05
CA PRO A 42 17.53 -8.73 -11.82
C PRO A 42 17.56 -7.21 -11.63
N ALA A 43 18.77 -6.64 -11.65
CA ALA A 43 18.92 -5.20 -11.64
C ALA A 43 18.14 -4.58 -12.81
N PRO A 44 17.49 -3.43 -12.62
CA PRO A 44 16.85 -2.74 -13.73
C PRO A 44 17.87 -2.39 -14.82
N ASP A 45 17.41 -2.38 -16.07
CA ASP A 45 18.23 -1.98 -17.20
C ASP A 45 18.42 -0.45 -17.27
N ASP A 46 19.24 0.00 -18.21
CA ASP A 46 19.53 1.44 -18.40
C ASP A 46 18.32 2.25 -18.90
N ARG A 47 17.24 1.58 -19.30
CA ARG A 47 15.99 2.21 -19.78
C ARG A 47 14.98 2.41 -18.67
N PHE A 48 15.11 1.67 -17.56
CA PHE A 48 14.18 1.66 -16.44
C PHE A 48 13.77 3.05 -15.95
N GLU A 49 14.72 3.97 -15.81
CA GLU A 49 14.44 5.34 -15.35
C GLU A 49 13.58 6.11 -16.37
N SER A 50 13.92 6.04 -17.65
CA SER A 50 13.16 6.69 -18.73
C SER A 50 11.75 6.12 -18.83
N ASP A 51 11.62 4.79 -18.78
CA ASP A 51 10.34 4.12 -18.93
C ASP A 51 9.42 4.42 -17.73
N LEU A 52 9.99 4.55 -16.52
CA LEU A 52 9.25 4.98 -15.33
C LEU A 52 8.78 6.44 -15.45
N ALA A 53 9.62 7.34 -15.93
CA ALA A 53 9.27 8.74 -16.14
C ALA A 53 8.15 8.91 -17.17
N ASP A 54 8.23 8.18 -18.28
CA ASP A 54 7.21 8.15 -19.32
C ASP A 54 5.88 7.60 -18.77
N ALA A 55 5.94 6.51 -18.01
CA ALA A 55 4.76 5.91 -17.38
C ALA A 55 4.09 6.87 -16.37
N LEU A 56 4.87 7.60 -15.58
CA LEU A 56 4.36 8.61 -14.65
C LEU A 56 3.63 9.75 -15.35
N GLY A 57 4.04 10.10 -16.58
CA GLY A 57 3.34 11.10 -17.39
C GLY A 57 1.88 10.73 -17.74
N PHE A 58 1.53 9.44 -17.70
CA PHE A 58 0.17 8.94 -17.92
C PHE A 58 -0.66 8.83 -16.65
N VAL A 59 -0.05 8.97 -15.46
CA VAL A 59 -0.78 8.93 -14.19
C VAL A 59 -1.48 10.28 -14.00
N THR A 60 -2.75 10.35 -14.42
CA THR A 60 -3.61 11.47 -14.06
C THR A 60 -4.00 11.34 -12.59
N ASN A 61 -3.82 12.41 -11.83
CA ASN A 61 -4.22 12.47 -10.43
C ASN A 61 -5.74 12.72 -10.35
N GLU A 62 -6.56 11.78 -10.84
CA GLU A 62 -8.00 11.74 -10.57
C GLU A 62 -8.23 11.30 -9.12
N ARG A 63 -7.78 12.14 -8.19
CA ARG A 63 -8.15 12.03 -6.78
C ARG A 63 -8.65 13.38 -6.35
N THR A 64 -9.96 13.56 -6.42
CA THR A 64 -10.64 14.42 -5.44
C THR A 64 -10.18 13.95 -4.07
N ASP A 65 -9.56 14.85 -3.31
CA ASP A 65 -9.18 14.55 -1.93
C ASP A 65 -10.44 14.05 -1.21
N PRO A 66 -10.47 12.78 -0.76
CA PRO A 66 -11.66 12.20 -0.12
C PRO A 66 -12.01 12.89 1.21
N TRP A 67 -11.15 13.79 1.69
CA TRP A 67 -11.31 14.55 2.91
C TRP A 67 -11.42 16.07 2.70
N ALA A 68 -11.54 16.55 1.45
CA ALA A 68 -11.63 17.99 1.18
C ALA A 68 -12.82 18.69 1.85
N ASP A 69 -13.88 17.93 2.18
CA ASP A 69 -15.11 18.43 2.80
C ASP A 69 -15.28 18.00 4.27
N ALA A 70 -14.23 17.47 4.92
CA ALA A 70 -14.29 16.94 6.29
C ALA A 70 -13.96 17.97 7.38
#